data_AF-A0A8J5SEJ9-F1
#
_entry.id   AF-A0A8J5SEJ9-F1
#
_cell.length_a   1.000
_cell.length_b   1.000
_cell.length_c   1.000
_cell.angle_alpha   90.00
_cell.angle_beta   90.00
_cell.angle_gamma   90.00
#
_symmetry.space_group_name_H-M   'P 1'
#
loop_
_entity.id
_entity.type
_entity.pdbx_description
1 polymer ?
#
loop_
_entity_poly.entity_id
_entity_poly.type
_entity_poly.pdbx_seq_one_letter_code
_entity_poly.pdbx_strand_id
1 'polypeptide(L)'
;MGGGGGGGGEGSELAAGCGDVGEGGANLSPTRGPDRRFFVAVHVGAGFHAPANEKAYRRAMKRACLAAAEVLCEGKGTSLDAVAAAIQVLEDDPITNAGRGSNLTESGHVECDASIMDGTTATFGAVGAVQDQV
;
A
#
# COMPACT_ATOMS: atom_id res chain seq x y z
N MET A 1 1.35 -44.43 1.40
CA MET A 1 0.03 -43.75 1.35
C MET A 1 -0.13 -43.04 2.68
N GLY A 2 -0.23 -41.72 2.81
CA GLY A 2 -0.22 -40.63 1.84
C GLY A 2 0.44 -39.41 2.49
N GLY A 3 1.00 -38.53 1.64
CA GLY A 3 1.55 -37.25 2.08
C GLY A 3 0.43 -36.29 2.51
N GLY A 4 0.72 -35.47 3.52
CA GLY A 4 -0.05 -34.27 3.86
C GLY A 4 0.75 -33.05 3.41
N GLY A 5 0.26 -32.36 2.37
CA GLY A 5 0.89 -31.21 1.75
C GLY A 5 0.91 -29.96 2.62
N GLY A 6 1.85 -29.06 2.32
CA GLY A 6 2.00 -27.76 2.93
C GLY A 6 0.87 -26.79 2.57
N GLY A 7 0.46 -25.99 3.55
CA GLY A 7 -0.35 -24.79 3.34
C GLY A 7 0.55 -23.56 3.42
N GLY A 8 0.78 -22.90 2.29
CA GLY A 8 1.39 -21.57 2.24
C GLY A 8 0.40 -20.52 2.73
N GLY A 9 0.85 -19.62 3.62
CA GLY A 9 0.04 -18.51 4.13
C GLY A 9 0.07 -17.31 3.18
N GLU A 10 -1.03 -17.07 2.47
CA GLU A 10 -1.19 -16.00 1.47
C GLU A 10 -1.73 -14.68 2.10
N GLY A 11 -1.05 -14.18 3.15
CA GLY A 11 -1.60 -13.12 4.01
C GLY A 11 -1.12 -11.68 3.79
N SER A 12 -0.03 -11.45 3.06
CA SER A 12 0.77 -10.20 3.16
C SER A 12 0.68 -9.24 1.97
N GLU A 13 -0.14 -9.55 0.96
CA GLU A 13 -0.19 -8.79 -0.29
C GLU A 13 -1.65 -8.54 -0.67
N LEU A 14 -1.93 -7.34 -1.19
CA LEU A 14 -3.26 -6.97 -1.68
C LEU A 14 -3.13 -6.09 -2.92
N ALA A 15 -4.05 -6.27 -3.87
CA ALA A 15 -4.08 -5.51 -5.10
C ALA A 15 -5.43 -4.85 -5.40
N ALA A 16 -5.41 -3.75 -6.15
CA ALA A 16 -6.59 -3.04 -6.64
C ALA A 16 -6.44 -2.65 -8.12
N GLY A 17 -7.58 -2.54 -8.82
CA GLY A 17 -7.67 -2.13 -10.21
C GLY A 17 -8.92 -1.26 -10.48
N CYS A 18 -8.93 -0.59 -11.63
CA CYS A 18 -10.07 0.21 -12.11
C CYS A 18 -11.28 -0.69 -12.38
N GLY A 19 -12.11 -0.94 -11.36
CA GLY A 19 -13.30 -1.80 -11.46
C GLY A 19 -13.81 -2.38 -10.13
N ASP A 20 -13.04 -2.26 -9.05
CA ASP A 20 -13.38 -2.89 -7.75
C ASP A 20 -14.25 -2.00 -6.83
N VAL A 21 -14.76 -0.86 -7.33
CA VAL A 21 -15.54 0.10 -6.54
C VAL A 21 -17.02 0.01 -6.90
N GLY A 22 -17.76 -0.83 -6.17
CA GLY A 22 -19.22 -0.71 -5.98
C GLY A 22 -20.12 -1.77 -6.65
N GLU A 23 -20.78 -2.59 -5.82
CA GLU A 23 -22.07 -3.20 -6.17
C GLU A 23 -23.15 -2.10 -6.21
N GLY A 24 -23.79 -1.93 -7.36
CA GLY A 24 -24.91 -1.01 -7.53
C GLY A 24 -25.38 -0.99 -8.98
N GLY A 25 -26.46 -1.72 -9.26
CA GLY A 25 -27.05 -1.79 -10.59
C GLY A 25 -27.66 -0.46 -11.02
N ALA A 26 -27.08 0.17 -12.04
CA ALA A 26 -27.76 1.12 -12.90
C ALA A 26 -27.11 1.10 -14.30
N ASN A 27 -27.95 0.96 -15.32
CA ASN A 27 -27.60 0.94 -16.74
C ASN A 27 -26.91 2.25 -17.15
N LEU A 28 -25.61 2.19 -17.48
CA LEU A 28 -24.85 3.31 -18.04
C LEU A 28 -24.04 2.82 -19.26
N SER A 29 -24.25 3.49 -20.39
CA SER A 29 -23.58 3.25 -21.67
C SER A 29 -22.06 3.35 -21.56
N PRO A 30 -21.28 2.54 -22.30
CA PRO A 30 -19.83 2.54 -22.20
C PRO A 30 -19.23 3.65 -23.09
N THR A 31 -19.21 4.89 -22.63
CA THR A 31 -18.18 5.83 -23.11
C THR A 31 -16.95 5.63 -22.24
N ARG A 32 -16.31 4.47 -22.43
CA ARG A 32 -15.06 4.12 -21.74
C ARG A 32 -13.99 5.07 -22.27
N GLY A 33 -13.45 5.93 -21.40
CA GLY A 33 -12.13 6.52 -21.64
C GLY A 33 -11.11 5.42 -21.95
N PRO A 34 -9.89 5.75 -22.43
CA PRO A 34 -8.90 4.72 -22.75
C PRO A 34 -8.80 3.73 -21.59
N ASP A 35 -8.83 2.43 -21.88
CA ASP A 35 -8.79 1.36 -20.88
C ASP A 35 -7.48 1.45 -20.07
N ARG A 36 -7.47 2.33 -19.05
CA ARG A 36 -6.32 2.53 -18.15
C ARG A 36 -6.32 1.37 -17.17
N ARG A 37 -5.78 0.25 -17.64
CA ARG A 37 -5.49 -0.89 -16.78
C ARG A 37 -4.27 -0.55 -15.94
N PHE A 38 -4.45 -0.65 -14.64
CA PHE A 38 -3.38 -0.54 -13.67
C PHE A 38 -3.47 -1.69 -12.67
N PHE A 39 -2.38 -1.90 -11.97
CA PHE A 39 -2.28 -2.82 -10.86
C PHE A 39 -1.43 -2.15 -9.79
N VAL A 40 -1.92 -2.17 -8.55
CA VAL A 40 -1.18 -1.70 -7.38
C VAL A 40 -0.98 -2.90 -6.48
N ALA A 41 0.23 -3.04 -5.92
CA ALA A 41 0.50 -3.99 -4.85
C ALA A 41 1.21 -3.26 -3.70
N VAL A 42 0.89 -3.66 -2.47
CA VAL A 42 1.48 -3.12 -1.24
C VAL A 42 1.80 -4.26 -0.28
N HIS A 43 2.71 -4.01 0.66
CA HIS A 43 3.00 -4.88 1.80
C HIS A 43 3.17 -4.03 3.06
N VAL A 44 3.00 -4.63 4.25
CA VAL A 44 3.14 -3.95 5.57
C VAL A 44 4.31 -4.51 6.37
N GLY A 45 5.39 -4.86 5.67
CA GLY A 45 6.55 -5.54 6.23
C GLY A 45 6.46 -7.08 6.19
N ALA A 46 7.61 -7.73 6.41
CA ALA A 46 7.73 -9.18 6.49
C ALA A 46 8.29 -9.54 7.87
N GLY A 47 7.69 -10.55 8.52
CA GLY A 47 8.07 -10.95 9.86
C GLY A 47 6.95 -11.70 10.56
N PHE A 48 7.02 -11.75 11.89
CA PHE A 48 5.95 -12.36 12.68
C PHE A 48 4.77 -11.40 12.81
N HIS A 49 3.70 -11.70 12.09
CA HIS A 49 2.41 -11.05 12.27
C HIS A 49 1.57 -11.86 13.25
N ALA A 50 1.34 -11.30 14.44
CA ALA A 50 0.43 -11.93 15.41
C ALA A 50 -0.95 -12.13 14.76
N PRO A 51 -1.58 -13.33 14.88
CA PRO A 51 -2.87 -13.61 14.24
C PRO A 51 -3.97 -12.59 14.62
N ALA A 52 -3.92 -12.04 15.83
CA ALA A 52 -4.84 -10.99 16.28
C ALA A 52 -4.78 -9.71 15.43
N ASN A 53 -3.63 -9.41 14.81
CA ASN A 53 -3.40 -8.20 14.01
C ASN A 53 -3.69 -8.40 12.52
N GLU A 54 -3.93 -9.63 12.05
CA GLU A 54 -4.13 -9.93 10.63
C GLU A 54 -5.21 -9.04 9.99
N LYS A 55 -6.35 -8.87 10.66
CA LYS A 55 -7.44 -8.02 10.18
C LYS A 55 -7.04 -6.55 10.09
N ALA A 56 -6.18 -6.08 11.00
CA ALA A 56 -5.69 -4.70 10.98
C ALA A 56 -4.74 -4.48 9.80
N TYR A 57 -3.79 -5.39 9.58
CA TYR A 57 -2.87 -5.35 8.43
C TYR A 57 -3.62 -5.38 7.09
N ARG A 58 -4.57 -6.31 6.92
CA ARG A 58 -5.39 -6.38 5.69
C ARG A 58 -6.19 -5.10 5.46
N ARG A 59 -6.70 -4.48 6.52
CA ARG A 59 -7.40 -3.18 6.42
C ARG A 59 -6.45 -2.05 6.00
N ALA A 60 -5.24 -2.00 6.55
CA ALA A 60 -4.24 -0.99 6.17
C ALA A 60 -3.88 -1.10 4.69
N MET A 61 -3.52 -2.31 4.24
CA MET A 61 -3.22 -2.59 2.83
C MET A 61 -4.40 -2.27 1.91
N LYS A 62 -5.64 -2.60 2.32
CA LYS A 62 -6.84 -2.25 1.54
C LYS A 62 -7.00 -0.76 1.35
N ARG A 63 -6.82 0.03 2.40
CA ARG A 63 -6.91 1.49 2.28
C ARG A 63 -5.80 2.05 1.41
N ALA A 64 -4.58 1.54 1.52
CA ALA A 64 -3.45 1.96 0.69
C ALA A 64 -3.70 1.68 -0.81
N CYS A 65 -4.16 0.47 -1.15
CA CYS A 65 -4.51 0.14 -2.53
C CYS A 65 -5.66 0.99 -3.07
N LEU A 66 -6.67 1.29 -2.25
CA LEU A 66 -7.79 2.15 -2.65
C LEU A 66 -7.33 3.59 -2.89
N ALA A 67 -6.46 4.15 -2.05
CA ALA A 67 -5.91 5.49 -2.23
C ALA A 67 -5.10 5.62 -3.52
N ALA A 68 -4.24 4.64 -3.82
CA ALA A 68 -3.52 4.62 -5.10
C ALA A 68 -4.47 4.47 -6.30
N ALA A 69 -5.49 3.61 -6.19
CA ALA A 69 -6.47 3.40 -7.24
C ALA A 69 -7.27 4.69 -7.52
N GLU A 70 -7.65 5.44 -6.50
CA GLU A 70 -8.34 6.74 -6.63
C GLU A 70 -7.52 7.70 -7.48
N VAL A 71 -6.23 7.89 -7.16
CA VAL A 71 -5.29 8.74 -7.91
C VAL A 71 -5.19 8.33 -9.39
N LEU A 72 -5.13 7.02 -9.67
CA LEU A 72 -5.01 6.49 -11.03
C LEU A 72 -6.32 6.59 -11.84
N CYS A 73 -7.47 6.43 -11.17
CA CYS A 73 -8.81 6.50 -11.76
C CYS A 73 -9.21 7.92 -12.16
N GLU A 74 -8.84 8.94 -11.38
CA GLU A 74 -9.15 10.35 -11.68
C GLU A 74 -8.46 10.87 -12.95
N GLY A 75 -7.50 10.12 -13.49
CA GLY A 75 -6.88 10.39 -14.79
C GLY A 75 -5.78 11.45 -14.77
N LYS A 76 -5.60 12.16 -13.65
CA LYS A 76 -4.65 13.27 -13.51
C LYS A 76 -3.37 12.90 -12.75
N GLY A 77 -3.40 11.84 -11.95
CA GLY A 77 -2.25 11.37 -11.20
C GLY A 77 -1.30 10.49 -12.02
N THR A 78 -0.02 10.58 -11.71
CA THR A 78 1.04 9.70 -12.20
C THR A 78 1.12 8.41 -11.36
N SER A 79 1.90 7.42 -11.82
CA SER A 79 2.23 6.25 -10.98
C SER A 79 2.98 6.65 -9.71
N LEU A 80 3.77 7.74 -9.78
CA LEU A 80 4.49 8.28 -8.63
C LEU A 80 3.54 8.86 -7.58
N ASP A 81 2.52 9.62 -8.02
CA ASP A 81 1.49 10.16 -7.13
C ASP A 81 0.69 9.04 -6.46
N ALA A 82 0.38 7.98 -7.22
CA ALA A 82 -0.39 6.85 -6.72
C ALA A 82 0.37 6.06 -5.63
N VAL A 83 1.66 5.77 -5.84
CA VAL A 83 2.46 5.08 -4.80
C VAL A 83 2.71 5.98 -3.59
N ALA A 84 2.89 7.29 -3.78
CA ALA A 84 3.02 8.24 -2.68
C ALA A 84 1.75 8.30 -1.82
N ALA A 85 0.56 8.25 -2.43
CA ALA A 85 -0.71 8.18 -1.71
C ALA A 85 -0.87 6.86 -0.93
N ALA A 86 -0.49 5.72 -1.52
CA ALA A 86 -0.49 4.44 -0.81
C ALA A 86 0.46 4.43 0.39
N ILE A 87 1.69 4.94 0.21
CA ILE A 87 2.70 5.00 1.27
C ILE A 87 2.22 5.86 2.44
N GLN A 88 1.69 7.06 2.18
CA GLN A 88 1.12 7.93 3.23
C GLN A 88 0.06 7.22 4.07
N VAL A 89 -0.86 6.49 3.43
CA VAL A 89 -1.89 5.73 4.17
C VAL A 89 -1.30 4.62 5.05
N LEU A 90 -0.19 4.02 4.64
CA LEU A 90 0.50 3.02 5.46
C LEU A 90 1.26 3.68 6.60
N GLU A 91 2.03 4.74 6.32
CA GLU A 91 2.81 5.51 7.30
C GLU A 91 1.93 6.19 8.36
N ASP A 92 0.69 6.54 8.04
CA ASP A 92 -0.26 7.12 9.01
C ASP A 92 -0.93 6.07 9.91
N ASP A 93 -0.87 4.77 9.55
CA ASP A 93 -1.48 3.69 10.33
C ASP A 93 -0.51 3.19 11.44
N PRO A 94 -0.88 3.36 12.73
CA PRO A 94 -0.03 2.98 13.87
C PRO A 94 0.25 1.48 13.99
N ILE A 95 -0.40 0.63 13.19
CA ILE A 95 -0.07 -0.80 13.14
C ILE A 95 1.23 -1.08 12.38
N THR A 96 1.72 -0.14 11.58
CA THR A 96 2.91 -0.33 10.75
C THR A 96 4.15 0.24 11.43
N ASN A 97 5.30 -0.38 11.16
CA ASN A 97 6.61 0.14 11.55
C ASN A 97 7.15 1.07 10.45
N ALA A 98 6.41 2.14 10.17
CA ALA A 98 6.77 3.21 9.25
C ALA A 98 6.02 4.48 9.68
N GLY A 99 6.61 5.67 9.49
CA GLY A 99 6.01 6.94 9.90
C GLY A 99 5.46 6.91 11.34
N ARG A 100 4.16 7.12 11.47
CA ARG A 100 3.42 7.03 12.73
C ARG A 100 3.22 5.57 13.11
N GLY A 101 4.03 5.09 14.06
CA GLY A 101 4.02 3.69 14.50
C GLY A 101 5.39 3.03 14.44
N SER A 102 6.38 3.74 13.89
CA SER A 102 7.77 3.33 13.87
C SER A 102 8.31 2.96 15.25
N ASN A 103 9.17 1.96 15.25
CA ASN A 103 9.94 1.53 16.41
C ASN A 103 10.83 2.67 16.90
N LEU A 104 11.13 2.61 18.20
CA LEU A 104 12.06 3.52 18.83
C LEU A 104 13.50 3.06 18.57
N THR A 105 14.39 4.05 18.42
CA THR A 105 15.84 3.87 18.48
C THR A 105 16.28 3.47 19.91
N GLU A 106 17.55 3.12 20.07
CA GLU A 106 18.13 2.84 21.39
C GLU A 106 18.01 4.04 22.36
N SER A 107 18.09 5.26 21.84
CA SER A 107 17.90 6.52 22.56
C SER A 107 16.43 6.88 22.79
N GLY A 108 15.48 6.07 22.32
CA GLY A 108 14.04 6.22 22.60
C GLY A 108 13.31 7.23 21.72
N HIS A 109 13.89 7.68 20.61
CA HIS A 109 13.21 8.54 19.62
C HIS A 109 12.86 7.74 18.35
N VAL A 110 12.06 8.32 17.46
CA VAL A 110 11.74 7.74 16.15
C VAL A 110 12.68 8.31 15.10
N GLU A 111 13.23 7.43 14.26
CA GLU A 111 13.98 7.78 13.05
C GLU A 111 13.47 6.92 11.89
N CYS A 112 13.14 7.58 10.77
CA CYS A 112 12.56 6.93 9.60
C CYS A 112 13.49 7.02 8.39
N ASP A 113 13.46 5.96 7.60
CA ASP A 113 14.09 5.87 6.28
C ASP A 113 13.00 5.65 5.22
N ALA A 114 13.06 6.38 4.12
CA ALA A 114 12.11 6.22 3.02
C ALA A 114 12.79 6.52 1.67
N SER A 115 12.29 5.86 0.61
CA SER A 115 12.77 6.11 -0.75
C SER A 115 11.68 5.86 -1.79
N ILE A 116 11.81 6.51 -2.94
CA ILE A 116 10.85 6.42 -4.05
C ILE A 116 11.58 6.55 -5.40
N MET A 117 11.08 5.85 -6.41
CA MET A 117 11.66 5.86 -7.76
C MET A 117 10.57 5.99 -8.83
N ASP A 118 10.82 6.84 -9.83
CA ASP A 118 10.03 6.87 -11.06
C ASP A 118 10.67 5.96 -12.11
N GLY A 119 9.96 4.89 -12.48
CA GLY A 119 10.41 3.93 -13.49
C GLY A 119 10.44 4.50 -14.92
N THR A 120 9.76 5.62 -15.19
CA THR A 120 9.75 6.26 -16.52
C THR A 120 11.02 7.07 -16.77
N THR A 121 11.41 7.89 -15.78
CA THR A 121 12.58 8.78 -15.89
C THR A 121 13.84 8.20 -15.27
N ALA A 122 13.72 7.09 -14.52
CA ALA A 122 14.76 6.55 -13.64
C ALA A 122 15.22 7.53 -12.53
N THR A 123 14.45 8.58 -12.27
CA THR A 123 14.73 9.51 -11.16
C THR A 123 14.42 8.82 -9.82
N PHE A 124 15.27 9.08 -8.83
CA PHE A 124 15.19 8.48 -7.50
C PHE A 124 15.39 9.54 -6.42
N GLY A 125 14.70 9.38 -5.29
CA GLY A 125 14.89 10.19 -4.09
C GLY A 125 14.78 9.34 -2.83
N ALA A 126 15.56 9.70 -1.80
CA ALA A 126 15.54 9.03 -0.52
C ALA A 126 15.88 9.99 0.62
N VAL A 127 15.44 9.61 1.81
CA VAL A 127 15.79 10.22 3.08
C VAL A 127 16.17 9.12 4.07
N GLY A 128 17.02 9.45 5.05
CA GLY A 128 17.41 8.50 6.08
C GLY A 128 17.68 9.18 7.41
N ALA A 129 17.44 8.44 8.49
CA ALA A 129 17.47 8.91 9.87
C ALA A 129 16.71 10.23 10.09
N VAL A 130 15.57 10.41 9.40
CA VAL A 130 14.74 11.60 9.57
C VAL A 130 13.95 11.45 10.85
N GLN A 131 14.11 12.43 11.73
CA GLN A 131 13.33 12.53 12.96
C GLN A 131 12.06 13.34 12.69
N ASP A 132 10.94 12.82 13.15
CA ASP A 132 9.68 13.55 13.14
C ASP A 132 9.81 14.76 14.10
N GLN A 133 9.64 15.96 13.56
CA GLN A 133 9.59 17.18 14.37
C GLN A 133 8.13 17.30 14.83
N VAL A 134 7.84 16.77 16.02
CA VAL A 134 6.60 16.92 16.81
C VAL A 134 5.59 17.96 16.34
#